data_AF-A0A4U5P1T0-F1
#
_entry.id   AF-A0A4U5P1T0-F1
#
_cell.length_a   1.000
_cell.length_b   1.000
_cell.length_c   1.000
_cell.angle_alpha   90.00
_cell.angle_beta   90.00
_cell.angle_gamma   90.00
#
_symmetry.space_group_name_H-M   'P 1'
#
loop_
_entity.id
_entity.type
_entity.pdbx_description
1 polymer ?
#
loop_
_entity_poly.entity_id
_entity_poly.type
_entity_poly.pdbx_seq_one_letter_code
_entity_poly.pdbx_strand_id
1 'polypeptide(L)'
;MSHHDFELGMHSNPTDQQITDAIRLLTLRRLTSVALKFERSHLSPELLELLKLVATKPLENLRLYWMPEEVDKRPHWKEDLIADIRAFEELFEALTHHGTLKMVHLTGPFAVSELFKWCRHDKLKFVEFWPNHDGRVGFNDPQNSINTFVQELKQNPRECEFRFNWDLVERNTTTIRSHLRSLYCNTPIETGDKSWVFVVAPFSRCGNLIYCFT
;
A
#
# COMPACT_ATOMS: atom_id res chain seq x y z
N MET A 1 -6.23 26.44 -11.42
CA MET A 1 -6.00 25.08 -10.88
C MET A 1 -6.01 24.12 -12.05
N SER A 2 -4.85 23.79 -12.62
CA SER A 2 -4.76 22.80 -13.70
C SER A 2 -4.59 21.41 -13.07
N HIS A 3 -5.61 20.57 -13.17
CA HIS A 3 -5.61 19.23 -12.61
C HIS A 3 -4.52 18.36 -13.27
N HIS A 4 -3.55 17.93 -12.46
CA HIS A 4 -2.48 16.96 -12.81
C HIS A 4 -2.82 15.56 -12.29
N ASP A 5 -4.12 15.31 -12.12
CA ASP A 5 -4.68 14.12 -11.52
C ASP A 5 -5.16 13.19 -12.63
N PHE A 6 -4.84 11.90 -12.49
CA PHE A 6 -5.30 10.85 -13.38
C PHE A 6 -5.97 9.75 -12.58
N GLU A 7 -7.15 9.32 -13.02
CA GLU A 7 -7.88 8.23 -12.39
C GLU A 7 -8.31 7.21 -13.45
N LEU A 8 -8.09 5.93 -13.17
CA LEU A 8 -8.52 4.83 -14.02
C LEU A 8 -9.16 3.73 -13.18
N GLY A 9 -10.31 3.24 -13.65
CA GLY A 9 -10.97 2.09 -13.07
C GLY A 9 -11.77 2.32 -11.79
N MET A 10 -11.93 3.59 -11.35
CA MET A 10 -12.65 3.91 -10.11
C MET A 10 -14.12 3.49 -10.13
N HIS A 11 -14.78 3.59 -11.29
CA HIS A 11 -16.21 3.28 -11.44
C HIS A 11 -16.48 1.87 -11.97
N SER A 12 -15.53 1.28 -12.69
CA SER A 12 -15.65 -0.05 -13.31
C SER A 12 -14.26 -0.60 -13.61
N ASN A 13 -14.09 -1.93 -13.63
CA ASN A 13 -12.82 -2.56 -14.02
C ASN A 13 -12.42 -2.11 -15.44
N PRO A 14 -11.23 -1.52 -15.66
CA PRO A 14 -10.85 -0.99 -16.96
C PRO A 14 -10.52 -2.12 -17.94
N THR A 15 -10.98 -1.98 -19.19
CA THR A 15 -10.58 -2.88 -20.28
C THR A 15 -9.18 -2.56 -20.78
N ASP A 16 -8.51 -3.51 -21.44
CA ASP A 16 -7.15 -3.29 -21.98
C ASP A 16 -7.12 -2.18 -23.04
N GLN A 17 -8.21 -2.00 -23.79
CA GLN A 17 -8.37 -0.87 -24.71
C GLN A 17 -8.39 0.47 -23.95
N GLN A 18 -9.14 0.56 -22.84
CA GLN A 18 -9.16 1.77 -22.01
C GLN A 18 -7.79 2.07 -21.39
N ILE A 19 -7.04 1.04 -21.00
CA ILE A 19 -5.67 1.19 -20.48
C ILE A 19 -4.73 1.70 -21.58
N THR A 20 -4.82 1.14 -22.78
CA THR A 20 -4.04 1.59 -23.95
C THR A 20 -4.33 3.05 -24.29
N ASP A 21 -5.60 3.46 -24.28
CA ASP A 21 -5.98 4.85 -24.52
C ASP A 21 -5.48 5.78 -23.40
N ALA A 22 -5.50 5.31 -22.14
CA ALA A 22 -4.88 6.04 -21.03
C ALA A 22 -3.37 6.24 -21.23
N ILE A 23 -2.62 5.20 -21.61
CA ILE A 23 -1.18 5.29 -21.88
C ILE A 23 -0.89 6.40 -22.89
N ARG A 24 -1.62 6.40 -24.02
CA ARG A 24 -1.48 7.42 -25.08
C ARG A 24 -1.71 8.84 -24.55
N LEU A 25 -2.74 9.03 -23.72
CA LEU A 25 -3.07 10.34 -23.13
C LEU A 25 -2.01 10.81 -22.13
N LEU A 26 -1.39 9.87 -21.40
CA LEU A 26 -0.46 10.17 -20.33
C LEU A 26 0.99 10.35 -20.78
N THR A 27 1.36 9.89 -21.97
CA THR A 27 2.74 10.00 -22.48
C THR A 27 3.27 11.43 -22.40
N LEU A 28 2.46 12.41 -22.85
CA LEU A 28 2.87 13.82 -22.95
C LEU A 28 2.53 14.65 -21.71
N ARG A 29 1.87 14.08 -20.71
CA ARG A 29 1.39 14.81 -19.54
C ARG A 29 2.35 14.67 -18.36
N ARG A 30 2.53 15.78 -17.64
CA ARG A 30 3.07 15.76 -16.28
C ARG A 30 1.94 15.37 -15.33
N LEU A 31 2.17 14.31 -14.58
CA LEU A 31 1.25 13.81 -13.55
C LEU A 31 1.88 14.04 -12.19
N THR A 32 1.05 14.45 -11.23
CA THR A 32 1.42 14.54 -9.81
C THR A 32 0.52 13.68 -8.94
N SER A 33 -0.62 13.21 -9.45
CA SER A 33 -1.53 12.33 -8.73
C SER A 33 -2.06 11.25 -9.66
N VAL A 34 -2.04 10.01 -9.22
CA VAL A 34 -2.55 8.85 -9.96
C VAL A 34 -3.40 7.99 -9.02
N ALA A 35 -4.61 7.63 -9.47
CA ALA A 35 -5.44 6.61 -8.86
C ALA A 35 -5.71 5.49 -9.87
N LEU A 36 -5.32 4.26 -9.56
CA LEU A 36 -5.55 3.08 -10.40
C LEU A 36 -6.35 2.06 -9.61
N LYS A 37 -7.49 1.61 -10.15
CA LYS A 37 -8.25 0.48 -9.63
C LYS A 37 -8.42 -0.56 -10.73
N PHE A 38 -8.18 -1.81 -10.41
CA PHE A 38 -8.38 -2.92 -11.32
C PHE A 38 -8.73 -4.19 -10.55
N GLU A 39 -9.59 -5.00 -11.15
CA GLU A 39 -10.14 -6.21 -10.57
C GLU A 39 -9.70 -7.40 -11.42
N ARG A 40 -8.47 -7.89 -11.22
CA ARG A 40 -7.85 -8.95 -12.03
C ARG A 40 -6.92 -9.81 -11.19
N SER A 41 -6.74 -11.08 -11.54
CA SER A 41 -5.81 -11.96 -10.83
C SER A 41 -4.34 -11.65 -11.13
N HIS A 42 -4.05 -11.14 -12.33
CA HIS A 42 -2.71 -10.81 -12.83
C HIS A 42 -2.68 -9.49 -13.58
N LEU A 43 -1.48 -8.88 -13.70
CA LEU A 43 -1.29 -7.69 -14.50
C LEU A 43 -1.28 -8.04 -15.99
N SER A 44 -2.14 -7.40 -16.77
CA SER A 44 -2.07 -7.49 -18.23
C SER A 44 -0.84 -6.76 -18.76
N PRO A 45 -0.35 -7.10 -19.97
CA PRO A 45 0.73 -6.36 -20.62
C PRO A 45 0.49 -4.84 -20.67
N GLU A 46 -0.75 -4.42 -20.91
CA GLU A 46 -1.16 -3.02 -20.97
C GLU A 46 -1.07 -2.37 -19.57
N LEU A 47 -1.48 -3.06 -18.51
CA LEU A 47 -1.29 -2.56 -17.14
C LEU A 47 0.20 -2.42 -16.81
N LEU A 48 1.04 -3.39 -17.18
CA LEU A 48 2.48 -3.30 -16.96
C LEU A 48 3.09 -2.09 -17.69
N GLU A 49 2.67 -1.82 -18.93
CA GLU A 49 3.09 -0.63 -19.67
C GLU A 49 2.63 0.67 -18.99
N LEU A 50 1.39 0.70 -18.51
CA LEU A 50 0.89 1.84 -17.75
C LEU A 50 1.70 2.06 -16.47
N LEU A 51 2.01 1.01 -15.70
CA LEU A 51 2.85 1.12 -14.49
C LEU A 51 4.25 1.67 -14.82
N LYS A 52 4.87 1.18 -15.90
CA LYS A 52 6.16 1.72 -16.38
C LYS A 52 6.07 3.19 -16.75
N LEU A 53 4.99 3.61 -17.40
CA LEU A 53 4.79 5.03 -17.72
C LEU A 53 4.61 5.87 -16.45
N VAL A 54 3.79 5.40 -15.50
CA VAL A 54 3.55 6.04 -14.20
C VAL A 54 4.87 6.19 -13.42
N ALA A 55 5.74 5.18 -13.46
CA ALA A 55 7.05 5.18 -12.82
C ALA A 55 7.97 6.32 -13.28
N THR A 56 7.77 6.87 -14.48
CA THR A 56 8.57 8.00 -15.02
C THR A 56 8.08 9.37 -14.58
N LYS A 57 6.93 9.45 -13.88
CA LYS A 57 6.27 10.71 -13.55
C LYS A 57 6.67 11.22 -12.17
N PRO A 58 6.75 12.54 -11.97
CA PRO A 58 7.06 13.14 -10.67
C PRO A 58 5.82 13.14 -9.75
N LEU A 59 5.35 11.94 -9.40
CA LEU A 59 4.14 11.77 -8.61
C LEU A 59 4.34 12.23 -7.18
N GLU A 60 3.37 12.99 -6.68
CA GLU A 60 3.23 13.30 -5.26
C GLU A 60 2.24 12.36 -4.57
N ASN A 61 1.26 11.85 -5.31
CA ASN A 61 0.19 11.01 -4.77
C ASN A 61 -0.04 9.77 -5.63
N LEU A 62 -0.05 8.60 -5.00
CA LEU A 62 -0.38 7.34 -5.63
C LEU A 62 -1.49 6.63 -4.85
N ARG A 63 -2.58 6.29 -5.53
CA ARG A 63 -3.61 5.39 -5.01
C ARG A 63 -3.70 4.17 -5.92
N LEU A 64 -3.52 2.99 -5.36
CA LEU A 64 -3.60 1.74 -6.09
C LEU A 64 -4.57 0.80 -5.39
N TYR A 65 -5.55 0.31 -6.14
CA TYR A 65 -6.57 -0.60 -5.68
C TYR A 65 -6.57 -1.84 -6.57
N TRP A 66 -5.76 -2.82 -6.19
CA TRP A 66 -5.76 -4.13 -6.81
C TRP A 66 -6.76 -5.01 -6.06
N MET A 67 -7.91 -5.29 -6.69
CA MET A 67 -9.02 -6.03 -6.09
C MET A 67 -9.31 -7.28 -6.93
N PRO A 68 -8.48 -8.33 -6.86
CA PRO A 68 -8.61 -9.50 -7.72
C PRO A 68 -10.03 -10.08 -7.74
N GLU A 69 -10.55 -10.39 -8.92
CA GLU A 69 -11.84 -11.06 -9.07
C GLU A 69 -11.79 -12.44 -8.38
N GLU A 70 -12.80 -12.74 -7.56
CA GLU A 70 -13.05 -13.97 -6.79
C GLU A 70 -12.37 -14.13 -5.40
N VAL A 71 -13.00 -13.53 -4.37
CA VAL A 71 -12.74 -13.81 -2.94
C VAL A 71 -13.51 -15.04 -2.44
N ASP A 72 -14.59 -15.45 -3.12
CA ASP A 72 -15.54 -16.46 -2.63
C ASP A 72 -15.18 -17.93 -2.94
N LYS A 73 -14.08 -18.23 -3.65
CA LYS A 73 -13.70 -19.61 -4.02
C LYS A 73 -12.21 -19.89 -3.84
N ARG A 74 -11.72 -19.84 -2.59
CA ARG A 74 -10.34 -20.26 -2.26
C ARG A 74 -10.22 -21.80 -2.38
N PRO A 75 -9.22 -22.35 -3.10
CA PRO A 75 -7.89 -22.55 -2.49
C PRO A 75 -6.69 -22.47 -3.48
N HIS A 76 -6.83 -21.81 -4.63
CA HIS A 76 -5.83 -21.92 -5.73
C HIS A 76 -5.10 -20.62 -6.08
N TRP A 77 -4.87 -19.74 -5.11
CA TRP A 77 -3.84 -18.69 -5.17
C TRP A 77 -2.42 -19.29 -5.13
N LYS A 78 -2.18 -20.35 -5.92
CA LYS A 78 -0.89 -20.99 -6.17
C LYS A 78 -0.18 -20.39 -7.38
N GLU A 79 -0.81 -19.45 -8.09
CA GLU A 79 -0.17 -18.75 -9.20
C GLU A 79 0.81 -17.71 -8.67
N ASP A 80 1.95 -17.66 -9.35
CA ASP A 80 3.14 -16.97 -8.91
C ASP A 80 2.97 -15.45 -9.02
N LEU A 81 2.34 -14.84 -8.00
CA LEU A 81 2.22 -13.38 -7.86
C LEU A 81 3.60 -12.69 -7.84
N ILE A 82 4.71 -13.42 -7.71
CA ILE A 82 6.05 -12.85 -7.64
C ILE A 82 6.33 -11.96 -8.85
N ALA A 83 5.90 -12.36 -10.05
CA ALA A 83 6.11 -11.55 -11.25
C ALA A 83 5.37 -10.22 -11.20
N ASP A 84 4.09 -10.23 -10.82
CA ASP A 84 3.28 -9.01 -10.71
C ASP A 84 3.77 -8.11 -9.57
N ILE A 85 4.17 -8.71 -8.45
CA ILE A 85 4.70 -7.99 -7.29
C ILE A 85 6.03 -7.33 -7.60
N ARG A 86 6.88 -7.99 -8.41
CA ARG A 86 8.12 -7.39 -8.91
C ARG A 86 7.84 -6.16 -9.76
N ALA A 87 6.76 -6.14 -10.55
CA ALA A 87 6.39 -4.93 -11.30
C ALA A 87 6.03 -3.75 -10.38
N PHE A 88 5.38 -4.03 -9.23
CA PHE A 88 5.14 -3.01 -8.20
C PHE A 88 6.42 -2.57 -7.49
N GLU A 89 7.33 -3.50 -7.23
CA GLU A 89 8.64 -3.18 -6.69
C GLU A 89 9.42 -2.24 -7.60
N GLU A 90 9.50 -2.53 -8.90
CA GLU A 90 10.12 -1.66 -9.91
C GLU A 90 9.45 -0.28 -9.96
N LEU A 91 8.13 -0.22 -9.87
CA LEU A 91 7.38 1.03 -9.79
C LEU A 91 7.81 1.86 -8.57
N PHE A 92 7.81 1.27 -7.37
CA PHE A 92 8.13 2.00 -6.14
C PHE A 92 9.61 2.40 -6.05
N GLU A 93 10.52 1.57 -6.57
CA GLU A 93 11.93 1.93 -6.69
C GLU A 93 12.11 3.18 -7.57
N ALA A 94 11.46 3.22 -8.73
CA ALA A 94 11.49 4.37 -9.62
C ALA A 94 10.87 5.63 -8.98
N LEU A 95 9.70 5.52 -8.35
CA LEU A 95 9.05 6.65 -7.68
C LEU A 95 9.87 7.19 -6.50
N THR A 96 10.55 6.29 -5.78
CA THR A 96 11.48 6.67 -4.71
C THR A 96 12.68 7.42 -5.26
N HIS A 97 13.26 6.96 -6.38
CA HIS A 97 14.37 7.65 -7.04
C HIS A 97 14.00 9.07 -7.49
N HIS A 98 12.77 9.29 -7.98
CA HIS A 98 12.29 10.65 -8.27
C HIS A 98 12.17 11.52 -7.02
N GLY A 99 11.87 10.91 -5.86
CA GLY A 99 11.80 11.61 -4.58
C GLY A 99 10.74 12.71 -4.57
N THR A 100 9.58 12.49 -5.17
CA THR A 100 8.46 13.46 -5.15
C THR A 100 7.24 12.92 -4.42
N LEU A 101 7.17 11.60 -4.22
CA LEU A 101 6.04 10.92 -3.61
C LEU A 101 5.88 11.35 -2.15
N LYS A 102 4.66 11.73 -1.78
CA LYS A 102 4.27 12.20 -0.44
C LYS A 102 3.16 11.34 0.15
N MET A 103 2.23 10.88 -0.67
CA MET A 103 1.08 10.07 -0.22
C MET A 103 0.94 8.79 -1.02
N VAL A 104 0.71 7.68 -0.31
CA VAL A 104 0.51 6.35 -0.90
C VAL A 104 -0.73 5.73 -0.27
N HIS A 105 -1.67 5.28 -1.10
CA HIS A 105 -2.78 4.43 -0.67
C HIS A 105 -2.70 3.13 -1.46
N LEU A 106 -2.59 2.01 -0.76
CA LEU A 106 -2.46 0.69 -1.37
C LEU A 106 -3.55 -0.22 -0.84
N THR A 107 -4.33 -0.78 -1.74
CA THR A 107 -5.20 -1.93 -1.49
C THR A 107 -4.75 -3.04 -2.42
N GLY A 108 -4.52 -4.24 -1.89
CA GLY A 108 -4.10 -5.35 -2.74
C GLY A 108 -3.48 -6.54 -2.01
N PRO A 109 -3.10 -7.57 -2.78
CA PRO A 109 -2.57 -8.81 -2.24
C PRO A 109 -1.08 -8.68 -1.90
N PHE A 110 -0.70 -7.55 -1.28
CA PHE A 110 0.66 -7.22 -0.90
C PHE A 110 0.98 -7.72 0.52
N ALA A 111 2.24 -8.01 0.77
CA ALA A 111 2.73 -8.25 2.12
C ALA A 111 3.00 -6.92 2.85
N VAL A 112 2.93 -6.96 4.18
CA VAL A 112 3.30 -5.81 5.01
C VAL A 112 4.79 -5.46 4.88
N SER A 113 5.64 -6.48 4.70
CA SER A 113 7.08 -6.31 4.46
C SER A 113 7.38 -5.56 3.15
N GLU A 114 6.63 -5.85 2.10
CA GLU A 114 6.73 -5.16 0.79
C GLU A 114 6.39 -3.69 0.94
N LEU A 115 5.27 -3.37 1.62
CA LEU A 115 4.89 -1.99 1.92
C LEU A 115 6.04 -1.22 2.59
N PHE A 116 6.63 -1.79 3.66
CA PHE A 116 7.70 -1.12 4.39
C PHE A 116 8.96 -0.95 3.56
N LYS A 117 9.27 -1.90 2.67
CA LYS A 117 10.37 -1.76 1.71
C LYS A 117 10.11 -0.60 0.75
N TRP A 118 8.92 -0.55 0.16
CA TRP A 118 8.55 0.43 -0.86
C TRP A 118 8.37 1.84 -0.31
N CYS A 119 7.83 1.95 0.90
CA CYS A 119 7.54 3.23 1.55
C CYS A 119 8.67 3.70 2.48
N ARG A 120 9.93 3.36 2.17
CA ARG A 120 11.08 3.62 3.06
C ARG A 120 11.71 5.01 2.89
N HIS A 121 11.13 5.95 2.15
CA HIS A 121 11.77 7.25 1.89
C HIS A 121 11.22 8.43 2.72
N ASP A 122 12.08 9.38 3.06
CA ASP A 122 11.81 10.44 4.06
C ASP A 122 10.82 11.52 3.62
N LYS A 123 10.50 11.55 2.32
CA LYS A 123 9.54 12.51 1.76
C LYS A 123 8.07 12.09 1.92
N LEU A 124 7.80 10.83 2.29
CA LEU A 124 6.45 10.39 2.58
C LEU A 124 5.92 11.09 3.81
N LYS A 125 4.67 11.55 3.70
CA LYS A 125 3.88 12.12 4.78
C LYS A 125 2.74 11.21 5.20
N PHE A 126 2.25 10.38 4.28
CA PHE A 126 1.10 9.53 4.53
C PHE A 126 1.16 8.23 3.74
N VAL A 127 0.91 7.11 4.42
CA VAL A 127 0.78 5.78 3.83
C VAL A 127 -0.45 5.09 4.39
N GLU A 128 -1.39 4.73 3.53
CA GLU A 128 -2.54 3.92 3.88
C GLU A 128 -2.46 2.56 3.18
N PHE A 129 -2.62 1.47 3.94
CA PHE A 129 -2.51 0.11 3.43
C PHE A 129 -3.65 -0.80 3.88
N TRP A 130 -4.34 -1.37 2.89
CA TRP A 130 -5.52 -2.20 3.04
C TRP A 130 -5.24 -3.57 2.39
N PRO A 131 -4.54 -4.50 3.07
CA PRO A 131 -4.27 -5.82 2.52
C PRO A 131 -5.57 -6.58 2.29
N ASN A 132 -5.65 -7.31 1.18
CA ASN A 132 -6.79 -8.19 0.87
C ASN A 132 -6.41 -9.67 0.71
N HIS A 133 -5.21 -10.06 1.16
CA HIS A 133 -4.73 -11.45 1.04
C HIS A 133 -4.16 -12.00 2.36
N ASP A 134 -4.98 -12.82 3.05
CA ASP A 134 -4.69 -13.41 4.37
C ASP A 134 -3.31 -14.07 4.49
N GLY A 135 -2.88 -14.80 3.45
CA GLY A 135 -1.62 -15.56 3.48
C GLY A 135 -0.35 -14.71 3.41
N ARG A 136 -0.45 -13.44 3.00
CA ARG A 136 0.72 -12.56 2.75
C ARG A 136 0.93 -11.52 3.82
N VAL A 137 -0.04 -11.37 4.72
CA VAL A 137 0.06 -10.41 5.82
C VAL A 137 1.09 -10.84 6.88
N GLY A 138 1.53 -12.11 6.85
CA GLY A 138 2.76 -12.55 7.53
C GLY A 138 2.69 -12.62 9.06
N PHE A 139 1.51 -12.66 9.67
CA PHE A 139 1.40 -12.67 11.15
C PHE A 139 1.89 -13.97 11.81
N ASN A 140 1.93 -15.08 11.08
CA ASN A 140 2.50 -16.33 11.57
C ASN A 140 4.01 -16.45 11.28
N ASP A 141 4.63 -15.40 10.70
CA ASP A 141 6.06 -15.37 10.47
C ASP A 141 6.78 -14.90 11.75
N PRO A 142 7.65 -15.74 12.35
CA PRO A 142 8.46 -15.37 13.52
C PRO A 142 9.34 -14.12 13.32
N GLN A 143 9.59 -13.71 12.07
CA GLN A 143 10.28 -12.46 11.72
C GLN A 143 9.28 -11.33 11.43
N ASN A 144 8.46 -11.02 12.44
CA ASN A 144 7.39 -10.02 12.37
C ASN A 144 7.87 -8.69 11.76
N SER A 145 7.59 -8.47 10.47
CA SER A 145 8.06 -7.31 9.72
C SER A 145 7.56 -5.99 10.30
N ILE A 146 6.42 -6.02 11.00
CA ILE A 146 5.89 -4.89 11.77
C ILE A 146 6.81 -4.60 12.96
N ASN A 147 7.22 -5.62 13.73
CA ASN A 147 8.17 -5.42 14.82
C ASN A 147 9.49 -4.82 14.30
N THR A 148 10.05 -5.37 13.23
CA THR A 148 11.29 -4.83 12.63
C THR A 148 11.11 -3.36 12.23
N PHE A 149 10.04 -3.04 11.51
CA PHE A 149 9.74 -1.68 11.10
C PHE A 149 9.55 -0.72 12.28
N VAL A 150 8.84 -1.17 13.34
CA VAL A 150 8.67 -0.38 14.57
C VAL A 150 10.01 -0.12 15.25
N GLN A 151 10.90 -1.11 15.32
CA GLN A 151 12.25 -0.92 15.88
C GLN A 151 13.10 0.01 15.01
N GLU A 152 13.00 -0.07 13.69
CA GLU A 152 13.66 0.87 12.78
C GLU A 152 13.16 2.31 12.97
N LEU A 153 11.86 2.52 13.09
CA LEU A 153 11.27 3.83 13.35
C LEU A 153 11.68 4.41 14.71
N LYS A 154 11.84 3.57 15.73
CA LYS A 154 12.38 4.00 17.04
C LYS A 154 13.81 4.53 16.92
N GLN A 155 14.63 3.91 16.07
CA GLN A 155 16.02 4.32 15.85
C GLN A 155 16.10 5.54 14.93
N ASN A 156 15.24 5.61 13.91
CA ASN A 156 15.20 6.68 12.92
C ASN A 156 13.77 7.21 12.77
N PRO A 157 13.38 8.17 13.65
CA PRO A 157 12.09 8.84 13.60
C PRO A 157 11.74 9.42 12.23
N ARG A 158 10.48 9.29 11.80
CA ARG A 158 10.00 9.82 10.51
C ARG A 158 8.70 10.58 10.66
N GLU A 159 8.58 11.70 9.95
CA GLU A 159 7.35 12.50 9.85
C GLU A 159 6.37 11.91 8.83
N CYS A 160 6.05 10.61 8.96
CA CYS A 160 5.15 9.90 8.07
C CYS A 160 4.09 9.15 8.87
N GLU A 161 2.81 9.44 8.59
CA GLU A 161 1.69 8.72 9.18
C GLU A 161 1.41 7.44 8.39
N PHE A 162 1.41 6.30 9.07
CA PHE A 162 0.95 5.03 8.51
C PHE A 162 -0.48 4.74 8.97
N ARG A 163 -1.30 4.14 8.11
CA ARG A 163 -2.64 3.65 8.45
C ARG A 163 -2.81 2.27 7.85
N PHE A 164 -3.25 1.32 8.67
CA PHE A 164 -3.53 -0.03 8.24
C PHE A 164 -5.02 -0.31 8.35
N ASN A 165 -5.61 -0.93 7.35
CA ASN A 165 -6.98 -1.42 7.43
C ASN A 165 -7.00 -2.92 7.11
N TRP A 166 -7.23 -3.71 8.15
CA TRP A 166 -7.24 -5.17 8.04
C TRP A 166 -8.63 -5.73 7.69
N ASP A 167 -9.64 -4.88 7.45
CA ASP A 167 -11.03 -5.32 7.30
C ASP A 167 -11.26 -6.23 6.08
N LEU A 168 -10.38 -6.16 5.08
CA LEU A 168 -10.44 -7.01 3.89
C LEU A 168 -9.78 -8.39 4.08
N VAL A 169 -9.28 -8.68 5.29
CA VAL A 169 -8.54 -9.91 5.63
C VAL A 169 -9.43 -10.87 6.43
N GLU A 170 -10.36 -11.55 5.77
CA GLU A 170 -11.49 -12.24 6.42
C GLU A 170 -11.10 -13.29 7.48
N ARG A 171 -10.11 -14.15 7.22
CA ARG A 171 -9.88 -15.33 8.10
C ARG A 171 -9.12 -15.00 9.37
N ASN A 172 -8.42 -13.86 9.40
CA ASN A 172 -7.48 -13.54 10.48
C ASN A 172 -7.73 -12.19 11.13
N THR A 173 -8.68 -11.37 10.67
CA THR A 173 -8.88 -9.99 11.21
C THR A 173 -8.95 -9.94 12.75
N THR A 174 -9.68 -10.85 13.40
CA THR A 174 -9.80 -10.88 14.87
C THR A 174 -8.48 -11.27 15.55
N THR A 175 -7.78 -12.26 15.02
CA THR A 175 -6.47 -12.70 15.52
C THR A 175 -5.43 -11.59 15.34
N ILE A 176 -5.41 -10.96 14.16
CA ILE A 176 -4.57 -9.81 13.82
C ILE A 176 -4.81 -8.67 14.79
N ARG A 177 -6.09 -8.30 15.00
CA ARG A 177 -6.51 -7.30 15.98
C ARG A 177 -5.98 -7.66 17.37
N SER A 178 -6.23 -8.87 17.85
CA SER A 178 -5.78 -9.28 19.19
C SER A 178 -4.26 -9.24 19.35
N HIS A 179 -3.50 -9.66 18.33
CA HIS A 179 -2.05 -9.70 18.36
C HIS A 179 -1.45 -8.30 18.36
N LEU A 180 -1.87 -7.43 17.43
CA LEU A 180 -1.44 -6.03 17.38
C LEU A 180 -1.82 -5.29 18.67
N ARG A 181 -3.00 -5.53 19.22
CA ARG A 181 -3.38 -4.98 20.54
C ARG A 181 -2.46 -5.49 21.64
N SER A 182 -2.14 -6.79 21.68
CA SER A 182 -1.24 -7.32 22.71
C SER A 182 0.17 -6.74 22.65
N LEU A 183 0.65 -6.40 21.46
CA LEU A 183 1.98 -5.84 21.25
C LEU A 183 2.04 -4.32 21.46
N TYR A 184 0.98 -3.60 21.09
CA TYR A 184 1.02 -2.15 20.94
C TYR A 184 -0.10 -1.37 21.64
N CYS A 185 -1.18 -1.99 22.13
CA CYS A 185 -2.15 -1.25 22.95
C CYS A 185 -1.50 -0.82 24.26
N ASN A 186 -1.66 0.46 24.59
CA ASN A 186 -1.20 1.08 25.83
C ASN A 186 0.32 1.13 26.02
N THR A 187 1.10 0.97 24.96
CA THR A 187 2.53 1.27 25.00
C THR A 187 2.78 2.63 24.34
N PRO A 188 2.71 3.75 25.08
CA PRO A 188 3.38 4.95 24.63
C PRO A 188 4.86 4.60 24.48
N ILE A 189 5.38 4.75 23.28
CA ILE A 189 6.82 4.60 23.08
C ILE A 189 7.36 6.00 23.34
N GLU A 190 7.84 6.24 24.55
CA GLU A 190 8.50 7.51 24.88
C GLU A 190 9.96 7.43 24.39
N THR A 191 10.34 8.30 23.46
CA THR A 191 11.76 8.51 23.13
C THR A 191 12.07 10.00 23.24
N GLY A 192 12.48 10.46 24.43
CA GLY A 192 12.90 11.85 24.66
C GLY A 192 11.79 12.88 24.38
N ASP A 193 12.15 14.02 23.79
CA ASP A 193 11.28 15.20 23.57
C ASP A 193 10.11 15.00 22.58
N LYS A 194 9.94 13.78 22.03
CA LYS A 194 8.84 13.43 21.11
C LYS A 194 8.11 12.19 21.62
N SER A 195 6.79 12.31 21.73
CA SER A 195 5.92 11.21 22.16
C SER A 195 5.40 10.43 20.95
N TRP A 196 5.63 9.11 20.93
CA TRP A 196 5.07 8.22 19.92
C TRP A 196 3.81 7.58 20.46
N VAL A 197 2.71 7.66 19.71
CA VAL A 197 1.46 7.01 20.10
C VAL A 197 1.11 5.94 19.08
N PHE A 198 1.37 4.68 19.44
CA PHE A 198 0.81 3.53 18.76
C PHE A 198 -0.66 3.39 19.16
N VAL A 199 -1.55 4.11 18.48
CA VAL A 199 -2.98 4.01 18.77
C VAL A 199 -3.59 2.88 17.96
N VAL A 200 -3.65 1.68 18.54
CA VAL A 200 -4.57 0.64 18.05
C VAL A 200 -5.98 0.99 18.55
N ALA A 201 -6.64 1.96 17.90
CA ALA A 201 -7.97 2.40 18.29
C ALA A 201 -9.02 1.33 17.90
N PRO A 202 -9.91 0.91 18.81
CA PRO A 202 -11.13 0.23 18.42
C PRO A 202 -12.06 1.25 17.75
N PHE A 203 -11.99 1.42 16.44
CA PHE A 203 -13.12 2.05 15.74
C PHE A 203 -14.30 1.10 15.79
N SER A 204 -15.45 1.62 16.18
CA SER A 204 -16.69 0.87 16.39
C SER A 204 -17.32 0.32 15.09
N ARG A 205 -16.56 0.15 13.99
CA ARG A 205 -16.95 -0.63 12.80
C ARG A 205 -15.87 -0.83 11.71
N CYS A 206 -14.72 -0.13 11.71
CA CYS A 206 -13.71 -0.27 10.64
C CYS A 206 -12.25 -0.10 11.12
N GLY A 207 -11.35 -1.04 10.82
CA GLY A 207 -9.89 -0.92 10.83
C GLY A 207 -9.13 -0.81 12.17
N ASN A 208 -7.85 -1.21 12.19
CA ASN A 208 -6.88 -0.83 13.24
C ASN A 208 -5.90 0.19 12.67
N LEU A 209 -5.98 1.46 13.06
CA LEU A 209 -4.91 2.40 12.72
C LEU A 209 -3.61 2.07 13.47
N ILE A 210 -2.47 2.35 12.86
CA ILE A 210 -1.17 2.40 13.52
C ILE A 210 -0.58 3.77 13.19
N TYR A 211 -0.92 4.79 13.97
CA TYR A 211 -0.34 6.09 13.75
C TYR A 211 1.15 6.09 14.11
N CYS A 212 1.96 6.66 13.23
CA CYS A 212 3.31 7.12 13.57
C CYS A 212 3.27 8.64 13.47
N PHE A 213 3.31 9.33 14.61
CA PHE A 213 3.38 10.79 14.68
C PHE A 213 4.80 11.22 15.03
N THR A 214 5.16 12.41 14.55
CA THR A 214 6.28 13.24 15.02
C THR A 214 5.77 14.60 15.43
#